data_AF-A0A6G8RX11-F1
#
_entry.id   AF-A0A6G8RX11-F1
#
_cell.length_a   1.000
_cell.length_b   1.000
_cell.length_c   1.000
_cell.angle_alpha   90.00
_cell.angle_beta   90.00
_cell.angle_gamma   90.00
#
_symmetry.space_group_name_H-M   'P 1'
#
loop_
_entity.id
_entity.type
_entity.pdbx_description
1 polymer ?
#
loop_
_entity_poly.entity_id
_entity_poly.type
_entity_poly.pdbx_seq_one_letter_code
_entity_poly.pdbx_strand_id
1 'polypeptide(L)'
;MQNLRQKFESGEHQHEFFIASALKTVNFNNTFESFKRLDQMFDAFKKQVGKLDANFIEDPLKCNTIKLIASYMGQFICYKLGQPENWQSYAEMHQVFQSFKDKPNDFIHQYGINCNNQITLPLFYVVKHFCSDEHSIKISQEIENLIINNQILKINDTQMHSEEMHNMQTIYQKGYALFCETAFEPMVRASNLDYSLESLVRLDELMREIRTQYIQSPAQFLSEPKHFCFILYLAGYLGRVIAQECGCALRWYSSQQVSQMVEQAIPEQIGTCRIAQIDSGFFFISQHISDFLFAPKIETSSIEFAHSIIEKIKPVANPIYLAQSTTQSSITITPYDRALQQAAILAHFLLMKIHGVLPRQSPDETLIPTSFPDGNTFHSHPDAELSTLLSRLDQNPDQLQLNVLGYEMYACLPQIRVDAISLHIRNYGEHHMNIQLVIPYYSTFDYRGFCILQPYFQASDAETDRNITQIYHAMPTFFKAIEDIEKDKPKDAQFWKNNYKPKRLSYPQSFIQNVPVLAI
;
A
#
# COMPACT_ATOMS: atom_id res chain seq x y z
N MET A 1 16.36 -9.30 -24.69
CA MET A 1 16.12 -9.60 -23.26
C MET A 1 15.09 -10.71 -23.10
N GLN A 2 13.84 -10.55 -23.57
CA GLN A 2 12.76 -11.54 -23.42
C GLN A 2 13.13 -12.98 -23.83
N ASN A 3 13.79 -13.18 -24.97
CA ASN A 3 14.21 -14.51 -25.46
C ASN A 3 15.19 -15.25 -24.52
N LEU A 4 15.91 -14.55 -23.64
CA LEU A 4 16.83 -15.19 -22.69
C LEU A 4 16.09 -16.03 -21.65
N ARG A 5 14.91 -15.58 -21.23
CA ARG A 5 14.08 -16.32 -20.26
C ARG A 5 13.58 -17.63 -20.86
N GLN A 6 13.06 -17.59 -22.09
CA GLN A 6 12.65 -18.77 -22.85
C GLN A 6 13.81 -19.76 -23.05
N LYS A 7 15.00 -19.26 -23.38
CA LYS A 7 16.20 -20.10 -23.49
C LYS A 7 16.54 -20.78 -22.17
N PHE A 8 16.51 -20.07 -21.05
CA PHE A 8 16.84 -20.65 -19.74
C PHE A 8 15.83 -21.74 -19.30
N GLU A 9 14.55 -21.56 -19.64
CA GLU A 9 13.49 -22.54 -19.40
C GLU A 9 13.67 -23.82 -20.23
N SER A 10 14.26 -23.71 -21.42
CA SER A 10 14.65 -24.88 -22.21
C SER A 10 15.82 -25.62 -21.55
N GLY A 11 15.61 -26.90 -21.24
CA GLY A 11 16.65 -27.77 -20.67
C GLY A 11 17.92 -27.86 -21.52
N GLU A 12 17.80 -27.66 -22.84
CA GLU A 12 18.92 -27.77 -23.78
C GLU A 12 19.91 -26.60 -23.68
N HIS A 13 19.45 -25.39 -23.34
CA HIS A 13 20.28 -24.18 -23.34
C HIS A 13 20.78 -23.78 -21.95
N GLN A 14 20.51 -24.56 -20.91
CA GLN A 14 20.90 -24.20 -19.53
C GLN A 14 22.42 -24.15 -19.32
N HIS A 15 23.18 -24.88 -20.13
CA HIS A 15 24.65 -24.83 -20.11
C HIS A 15 25.21 -23.47 -20.59
N GLU A 16 24.39 -22.62 -21.21
CA GLU A 16 24.77 -21.26 -21.64
C GLU A 16 24.76 -20.23 -20.50
N PHE A 17 24.37 -20.63 -19.28
CA PHE A 17 24.25 -19.76 -18.11
C PHE A 17 25.15 -20.24 -16.97
N PHE A 18 25.99 -19.35 -16.48
CA PHE A 18 26.75 -19.58 -15.25
C PHE A 18 25.79 -19.81 -14.07
N ILE A 19 26.13 -20.72 -13.16
CA ILE A 19 25.34 -21.08 -11.95
C ILE A 19 23.86 -21.43 -12.23
N ALA A 20 23.54 -22.00 -13.40
CA ALA A 20 22.18 -22.34 -13.80
C ALA A 20 21.38 -23.12 -12.73
N SER A 21 22.01 -24.07 -12.05
CA SER A 21 21.37 -24.85 -10.97
C SER A 21 20.91 -23.98 -9.80
N ALA A 22 21.69 -22.96 -9.42
CA ALA A 22 21.31 -22.02 -8.37
C ALA A 22 20.18 -21.09 -8.84
N LEU A 23 20.21 -20.63 -10.10
CA LEU A 23 19.14 -19.80 -10.66
C LEU A 23 17.79 -20.52 -10.69
N LYS A 24 17.78 -21.85 -10.85
CA LYS A 24 16.53 -22.64 -10.74
C LYS A 24 15.92 -22.62 -9.34
N THR A 25 16.73 -22.59 -8.28
CA THR A 25 16.21 -22.57 -6.90
C THR A 25 15.57 -21.23 -6.55
N VAL A 26 15.94 -20.16 -7.26
CA VAL A 26 15.29 -18.84 -7.15
C VAL A 26 13.82 -18.92 -7.58
N ASN A 27 13.46 -19.81 -8.52
CA ASN A 27 12.10 -19.98 -9.04
C ASN A 27 11.44 -18.64 -9.40
N PHE A 28 11.88 -18.06 -10.52
CA PHE A 28 11.36 -16.79 -11.05
C PHE A 28 9.91 -16.97 -11.55
N ASN A 29 8.97 -16.86 -10.62
CA ASN A 29 7.54 -17.04 -10.86
C ASN A 29 6.77 -15.70 -10.85
N ASN A 30 7.45 -14.61 -11.19
CA ASN A 30 6.88 -13.25 -11.23
C ASN A 30 6.30 -12.77 -9.87
N THR A 31 6.82 -13.28 -8.75
CA THR A 31 6.45 -12.84 -7.39
C THR A 31 7.61 -12.13 -6.72
N PHE A 32 7.33 -11.22 -5.78
CA PHE A 32 8.41 -10.55 -5.05
C PHE A 32 9.26 -11.52 -4.20
N GLU A 33 8.68 -12.64 -3.76
CA GLU A 33 9.40 -13.68 -3.03
C GLU A 33 10.50 -14.35 -3.88
N SER A 34 10.41 -14.36 -5.22
CA SER A 34 11.55 -14.82 -6.05
C SER A 34 12.75 -13.90 -5.91
N PHE A 35 12.57 -12.59 -5.75
CA PHE A 35 13.68 -11.66 -5.56
C PHE A 35 14.28 -11.73 -4.16
N LYS A 36 13.49 -12.11 -3.14
CA LYS A 36 14.05 -12.44 -1.82
C LYS A 36 14.88 -13.73 -1.85
N ARG A 37 14.46 -14.73 -2.63
CA ARG A 37 15.30 -15.92 -2.88
C ARG A 37 16.56 -15.58 -3.68
N LEU A 38 16.46 -14.61 -4.59
CA LEU A 38 17.63 -14.07 -5.30
C LEU A 38 18.61 -13.38 -4.34
N ASP A 39 18.14 -12.64 -3.34
CA ASP A 39 19.01 -12.09 -2.30
C ASP A 39 19.77 -13.19 -1.55
N GLN A 40 19.07 -14.26 -1.18
CA GLN A 40 19.68 -15.43 -0.52
C GLN A 40 20.72 -16.10 -1.43
N MET A 41 20.44 -16.19 -2.73
CA MET A 41 21.37 -16.70 -3.72
C MET A 41 22.63 -15.82 -3.79
N PHE A 42 22.49 -14.50 -3.83
CA PHE A 42 23.64 -13.58 -3.81
C PHE A 42 24.46 -13.72 -2.53
N ASP A 43 23.81 -13.83 -1.37
CA ASP A 43 24.51 -14.01 -0.10
C ASP A 43 25.27 -15.35 -0.05
N ALA A 44 24.64 -16.43 -0.54
CA ALA A 44 25.28 -17.74 -0.64
C ALA A 44 26.45 -17.73 -1.64
N PHE A 45 26.26 -17.07 -2.78
CA PHE A 45 27.28 -16.93 -3.82
C PHE A 45 28.52 -16.22 -3.28
N LYS A 46 28.35 -15.06 -2.62
CA LYS A 46 29.47 -14.31 -2.03
C LYS A 46 30.21 -15.11 -0.97
N LYS A 47 29.49 -15.88 -0.15
CA LYS A 47 30.11 -16.75 0.87
C LYS A 47 30.95 -17.88 0.28
N GLN A 48 30.55 -18.43 -0.87
CA GLN A 48 31.20 -19.60 -1.47
C GLN A 48 32.28 -19.25 -2.49
N VAL A 49 32.04 -18.23 -3.30
CA VAL A 49 32.89 -17.86 -4.46
C VAL A 49 33.69 -16.59 -4.18
N GLY A 50 33.22 -15.73 -3.27
CA GLY A 50 33.79 -14.40 -3.05
C GLY A 50 33.25 -13.36 -4.04
N LYS A 51 33.98 -12.25 -4.18
CA LYS A 51 33.68 -11.22 -5.19
C LYS A 51 34.19 -11.65 -6.56
N LEU A 52 33.47 -11.21 -7.57
CA LEU A 52 33.87 -11.38 -8.95
C LEU A 52 34.73 -10.20 -9.37
N ASP A 53 35.79 -10.48 -10.13
CA ASP A 53 36.70 -9.49 -10.67
C ASP A 53 36.03 -8.65 -11.76
N ALA A 54 36.63 -7.51 -12.12
CA ALA A 54 36.12 -6.65 -13.19
C ALA A 54 36.03 -7.40 -14.54
N ASN A 55 36.80 -8.46 -14.73
CA ASN A 55 36.80 -9.30 -15.93
C ASN A 55 35.61 -10.28 -15.97
N PHE A 56 34.76 -10.33 -14.94
CA PHE A 56 33.58 -11.19 -14.89
C PHE A 56 32.59 -10.95 -16.05
N ILE A 57 32.54 -9.71 -16.55
CA ILE A 57 31.70 -9.30 -17.68
C ILE A 57 32.31 -9.61 -19.05
N GLU A 58 33.48 -10.27 -19.12
CA GLU A 58 34.11 -10.69 -20.38
C GLU A 58 33.73 -12.14 -20.76
N ASP A 59 33.27 -12.94 -19.80
CA ASP A 59 32.85 -14.32 -20.02
C ASP A 59 31.39 -14.39 -20.51
N PRO A 60 31.11 -15.06 -21.66
CA PRO A 60 29.77 -15.17 -22.22
C PRO A 60 28.74 -15.82 -21.27
N LEU A 61 29.12 -16.84 -20.50
CA LEU A 61 28.20 -17.56 -19.61
C LEU A 61 27.76 -16.67 -18.44
N LYS A 62 28.71 -15.90 -17.90
CA LYS A 62 28.48 -14.95 -16.80
C LYS A 62 27.65 -13.76 -17.28
N CYS A 63 27.95 -13.25 -18.48
CA CYS A 63 27.14 -12.23 -19.15
C CYS A 63 25.68 -12.67 -19.35
N ASN A 64 25.47 -13.90 -19.83
CA ASN A 64 24.14 -14.46 -20.02
C ASN A 64 23.36 -14.55 -18.70
N THR A 65 24.03 -14.98 -17.62
CA THR A 65 23.43 -15.02 -16.28
C THR A 65 23.01 -13.63 -15.78
N ILE A 66 23.87 -12.62 -15.93
CA ILE A 66 23.52 -11.24 -15.55
C ILE A 66 22.32 -10.75 -16.37
N LYS A 67 22.37 -10.93 -17.70
CA LYS A 67 21.28 -10.53 -18.61
C LYS A 67 19.97 -11.26 -18.29
N LEU A 68 20.03 -12.53 -17.90
CA LEU A 68 18.86 -13.31 -17.51
C LEU A 68 18.18 -12.73 -16.26
N ILE A 69 18.94 -12.49 -15.18
CA ILE A 69 18.41 -11.90 -13.94
C ILE A 69 17.85 -10.51 -14.23
N ALA A 70 18.58 -9.69 -14.98
CA ALA A 70 18.12 -8.38 -15.43
C ALA A 70 16.82 -8.47 -16.22
N SER A 71 16.67 -9.47 -17.08
CA SER A 71 15.45 -9.72 -17.85
C SER A 71 14.27 -10.07 -16.96
N TYR A 72 14.44 -10.89 -15.91
CA TYR A 72 13.38 -11.19 -14.94
C TYR A 72 13.04 -9.97 -14.08
N MET A 73 14.03 -9.20 -13.65
CA MET A 73 13.83 -7.93 -12.93
C MET A 73 12.99 -6.95 -13.76
N GLY A 74 13.35 -6.73 -15.02
CA GLY A 74 12.61 -5.85 -15.92
C GLY A 74 11.17 -6.31 -16.17
N GLN A 75 10.96 -7.61 -16.42
CA GLN A 75 9.62 -8.18 -16.55
C GLN A 75 8.77 -7.94 -15.30
N PHE A 76 9.33 -8.19 -14.12
CA PHE A 76 8.61 -8.02 -12.87
C PHE A 76 8.22 -6.56 -12.62
N ILE A 77 9.16 -5.61 -12.82
CA ILE A 77 8.89 -4.18 -12.65
C ILE A 77 7.78 -3.72 -13.60
N CYS A 78 7.89 -4.03 -14.89
CA CYS A 78 6.86 -3.68 -15.88
C CYS A 78 5.50 -4.29 -15.54
N TYR A 79 5.48 -5.58 -15.20
CA TYR A 79 4.25 -6.27 -14.80
C TYR A 79 3.57 -5.60 -13.59
N LYS A 80 4.33 -5.25 -12.56
CA LYS A 80 3.80 -4.60 -11.35
C LYS A 80 3.39 -3.14 -11.55
N LEU A 81 3.96 -2.48 -12.56
CA LEU A 81 3.55 -1.12 -12.94
C LEU A 81 2.39 -1.10 -13.95
N GLY A 82 1.89 -2.28 -14.38
CA GLY A 82 0.87 -2.41 -15.42
C GLY A 82 1.34 -1.85 -16.76
N GLN A 83 2.61 -2.08 -17.13
CA GLN A 83 3.22 -1.55 -18.34
C GLN A 83 3.80 -2.69 -19.20
N PRO A 84 3.83 -2.54 -20.53
CA PRO A 84 4.56 -3.47 -21.39
C PRO A 84 6.07 -3.39 -21.15
N GLU A 85 6.78 -4.49 -21.38
CA GLU A 85 8.26 -4.52 -21.35
C GLU A 85 8.84 -3.72 -22.52
N ASN A 86 9.17 -2.45 -22.30
CA ASN A 86 9.85 -1.59 -23.28
C ASN A 86 11.36 -1.55 -23.02
N TRP A 87 12.08 -2.50 -23.61
CA TRP A 87 13.54 -2.57 -23.55
C TRP A 87 14.17 -1.65 -24.59
N GLN A 88 15.11 -0.82 -24.16
CA GLN A 88 15.85 0.10 -25.02
C GLN A 88 17.34 -0.19 -24.94
N SER A 89 18.00 -0.16 -26.10
CA SER A 89 19.44 -0.23 -26.25
C SER A 89 20.12 1.09 -25.85
N TYR A 90 21.43 1.04 -25.61
CA TYR A 90 22.25 2.23 -25.35
C TYR A 90 22.01 3.33 -26.39
N ALA A 91 21.98 2.99 -27.68
CA ALA A 91 21.81 3.96 -28.76
C ALA A 91 20.45 4.66 -28.70
N GLU A 92 19.37 3.90 -28.45
CA GLU A 92 18.02 4.45 -28.29
C GLU A 92 17.93 5.33 -27.05
N MET A 93 18.49 4.88 -25.92
CA MET A 93 18.49 5.65 -24.67
C MET A 93 19.27 6.96 -24.80
N HIS A 94 20.46 6.92 -25.42
CA HIS A 94 21.31 8.10 -25.63
C HIS A 94 20.67 9.13 -26.56
N GLN A 95 19.82 8.71 -27.50
CA GLN A 95 19.09 9.62 -28.39
C GLN A 95 17.90 10.30 -27.70
N VAL A 96 17.19 9.57 -26.84
CA VAL A 96 15.89 10.01 -26.29
C VAL A 96 16.01 10.68 -24.92
N PHE A 97 16.90 10.21 -24.04
CA PHE A 97 16.94 10.61 -22.64
C PHE A 97 18.11 11.54 -22.34
N GLN A 98 17.80 12.78 -21.96
CA GLN A 98 18.81 13.77 -21.59
C GLN A 98 19.69 13.30 -20.43
N SER A 99 19.11 12.60 -19.45
CA SER A 99 19.82 12.02 -18.29
C SER A 99 20.84 10.94 -18.66
N PHE A 100 20.80 10.45 -19.90
CA PHE A 100 21.64 9.36 -20.39
C PHE A 100 22.76 9.81 -21.33
N LYS A 101 22.79 11.08 -21.74
CA LYS A 101 23.79 11.58 -22.71
C LYS A 101 25.23 11.47 -22.22
N ASP A 102 25.45 11.61 -20.91
CA ASP A 102 26.79 11.56 -20.32
C ASP A 102 27.20 10.14 -19.87
N LYS A 103 26.38 9.12 -20.15
CA LYS A 103 26.65 7.74 -19.73
C LYS A 103 27.55 7.02 -20.74
N PRO A 104 28.58 6.27 -20.30
CA PRO A 104 29.47 5.55 -21.20
C PRO A 104 28.76 4.36 -21.87
N ASN A 105 29.19 4.01 -23.08
CA ASN A 105 28.74 2.79 -23.75
C ASN A 105 29.51 1.57 -23.21
N ASP A 106 29.10 1.10 -22.03
CA ASP A 106 29.65 -0.07 -21.38
C ASP A 106 28.56 -1.14 -21.13
N PHE A 107 28.95 -2.29 -20.59
CA PHE A 107 28.05 -3.41 -20.36
C PHE A 107 26.83 -3.07 -19.49
N ILE A 108 27.01 -2.28 -18.41
CA ILE A 108 25.92 -1.96 -17.47
C ILE A 108 24.90 -0.96 -18.06
N HIS A 109 25.30 -0.21 -19.09
CA HIS A 109 24.47 0.75 -19.80
C HIS A 109 23.91 0.22 -21.14
N GLN A 110 24.22 -1.03 -21.54
CA GLN A 110 23.78 -1.60 -22.83
C GLN A 110 22.28 -1.65 -23.01
N TYR A 111 21.54 -1.94 -21.94
CA TYR A 111 20.09 -2.10 -21.96
C TYR A 111 19.46 -1.42 -20.76
N GLY A 112 18.42 -0.64 -21.03
CA GLY A 112 17.53 -0.08 -20.02
C GLY A 112 16.10 -0.48 -20.28
N ILE A 113 15.29 -0.37 -19.23
CA ILE A 113 13.85 -0.55 -19.32
C ILE A 113 13.19 0.81 -19.07
N ASN A 114 12.35 1.22 -20.02
CA ASN A 114 11.63 2.48 -19.93
C ASN A 114 10.27 2.26 -19.25
N CYS A 115 10.12 2.83 -18.06
CA CYS A 115 8.87 2.88 -17.32
C CYS A 115 8.49 4.35 -17.11
N ASN A 116 7.41 4.82 -17.73
CA ASN A 116 6.91 6.20 -17.59
C ASN A 116 7.98 7.28 -17.88
N ASN A 117 8.74 7.12 -18.97
CA ASN A 117 9.86 7.98 -19.33
C ASN A 117 11.00 8.03 -18.29
N GLN A 118 11.04 7.06 -17.37
CA GLN A 118 12.19 6.80 -16.52
C GLN A 118 12.92 5.55 -16.97
N ILE A 119 14.21 5.72 -17.20
CA ILE A 119 15.12 4.62 -17.54
C ILE A 119 15.63 3.98 -16.26
N THR A 120 15.28 2.72 -16.08
CA THR A 120 15.92 1.83 -15.12
C THR A 120 17.00 1.03 -15.85
N LEU A 121 18.14 0.79 -15.19
CA LEU A 121 19.25 -0.01 -15.72
C LEU A 121 19.40 -1.33 -14.96
N PRO A 122 18.62 -2.38 -15.27
CA PRO A 122 18.67 -3.64 -14.53
C PRO A 122 20.06 -4.29 -14.50
N LEU A 123 20.87 -4.15 -15.56
CA LEU A 123 22.21 -4.71 -15.61
C LEU A 123 23.13 -4.09 -14.54
N PHE A 124 23.04 -2.78 -14.33
CA PHE A 124 23.80 -2.08 -13.28
C PHE A 124 23.53 -2.70 -11.90
N TYR A 125 22.26 -2.87 -11.54
CA TYR A 125 21.87 -3.44 -10.23
C TYR A 125 22.36 -4.87 -10.05
N VAL A 126 22.22 -5.72 -11.07
CA VAL A 126 22.67 -7.12 -11.00
C VAL A 126 24.20 -7.22 -10.90
N VAL A 127 24.95 -6.47 -11.72
CA VAL A 127 26.43 -6.46 -11.66
C VAL A 127 26.91 -5.97 -10.31
N LYS A 128 26.33 -4.89 -9.79
CA LYS A 128 26.62 -4.35 -8.46
C LYS A 128 26.51 -5.44 -7.39
N HIS A 129 25.45 -6.26 -7.43
CA HIS A 129 25.27 -7.34 -6.46
C HIS A 129 26.27 -8.51 -6.58
N PHE A 130 26.82 -8.77 -7.76
CA PHE A 130 27.87 -9.78 -7.96
C PHE A 130 29.28 -9.28 -7.61
N CYS A 131 29.59 -8.00 -7.84
CA CYS A 131 30.97 -7.51 -7.86
C CYS A 131 31.40 -6.69 -6.62
N SER A 132 30.50 -6.10 -5.83
CA SER A 132 30.91 -5.27 -4.67
C SER A 132 30.74 -5.96 -3.30
N ASP A 133 31.70 -5.65 -2.40
CA ASP A 133 31.91 -6.30 -1.09
C ASP A 133 30.87 -5.88 -0.03
N GLU A 134 30.38 -4.65 -0.07
CA GLU A 134 29.41 -4.12 0.90
C GLU A 134 28.20 -3.51 0.19
N HIS A 135 27.02 -4.05 0.47
CA HIS A 135 25.76 -3.40 0.11
C HIS A 135 24.86 -3.44 1.33
N SER A 136 24.49 -2.25 1.80
CA SER A 136 23.50 -2.08 2.85
C SER A 136 22.09 -2.49 2.38
N ILE A 137 21.85 -2.51 1.07
CA ILE A 137 20.53 -2.76 0.47
C ILE A 137 20.59 -4.00 -0.42
N LYS A 138 19.54 -4.83 -0.34
CA LYS A 138 19.34 -6.06 -1.10
C LYS A 138 18.70 -5.79 -2.48
N ILE A 139 18.82 -6.69 -3.45
CA ILE A 139 18.28 -6.43 -4.81
C ILE A 139 16.75 -6.36 -4.77
N SER A 140 16.11 -7.13 -3.90
CA SER A 140 14.64 -7.04 -3.71
C SER A 140 14.21 -5.66 -3.22
N GLN A 141 15.01 -5.03 -2.36
CA GLN A 141 14.75 -3.68 -1.86
C GLN A 141 15.00 -2.62 -2.94
N GLU A 142 15.99 -2.80 -3.81
CA GLU A 142 16.20 -1.91 -4.96
C GLU A 142 15.02 -1.99 -5.95
N ILE A 143 14.52 -3.21 -6.21
CA ILE A 143 13.32 -3.43 -7.04
C ILE A 143 12.09 -2.77 -6.43
N GLU A 144 11.88 -2.96 -5.12
CA GLU A 144 10.80 -2.30 -4.39
C GLU A 144 10.90 -0.78 -4.49
N ASN A 145 12.10 -0.22 -4.28
CA ASN A 145 12.33 1.22 -4.40
C ASN A 145 12.01 1.75 -5.81
N LEU A 146 12.40 1.02 -6.85
CA LEU A 146 12.10 1.39 -8.25
C LEU A 146 10.59 1.42 -8.53
N ILE A 147 9.85 0.43 -8.01
CA ILE A 147 8.39 0.37 -8.16
C ILE A 147 7.74 1.57 -7.46
N ILE A 148 8.11 1.83 -6.20
CA ILE A 148 7.55 2.92 -5.40
C ILE A 148 7.84 4.28 -6.06
N ASN A 149 9.07 4.53 -6.50
CA ASN A 149 9.42 5.77 -7.22
C ASN A 149 8.58 5.96 -8.51
N ASN A 150 8.37 4.89 -9.28
CA ASN A 150 7.53 4.95 -10.47
C ASN A 150 6.06 5.24 -10.14
N GLN A 151 5.53 4.68 -9.05
CA GLN A 151 4.18 5.00 -8.57
C GLN A 151 4.08 6.47 -8.16
N ILE A 152 5.13 7.03 -7.56
CA ILE A 152 5.16 8.45 -7.20
C ILE A 152 5.10 9.35 -8.44
N LEU A 153 5.81 9.00 -9.50
CA LEU A 153 5.77 9.80 -10.72
C LEU A 153 4.40 9.81 -11.42
N LYS A 154 3.62 8.72 -11.30
CA LYS A 154 2.30 8.59 -11.93
C LYS A 154 1.19 9.42 -11.27
N ILE A 155 1.40 9.98 -10.08
CA ILE A 155 0.32 10.64 -9.31
C ILE A 155 -0.25 11.86 -10.01
N ASN A 156 0.56 12.60 -10.77
CA ASN A 156 0.08 13.75 -11.52
C ASN A 156 -1.02 13.36 -12.53
N ASP A 157 -0.98 12.13 -13.04
CA ASP A 157 -1.97 11.61 -13.99
C ASP A 157 -3.19 11.01 -13.27
N THR A 158 -3.01 10.43 -12.09
CA THR A 158 -4.05 9.64 -11.39
C THR A 158 -4.73 10.37 -10.23
N GLN A 159 -4.20 11.50 -9.79
CA GLN A 159 -4.64 12.25 -8.60
C GLN A 159 -4.71 11.40 -7.30
N MET A 160 -3.92 10.31 -7.23
CA MET A 160 -3.89 9.38 -6.10
C MET A 160 -3.01 9.91 -4.95
N HIS A 161 -3.33 11.10 -4.43
CA HIS A 161 -2.53 11.79 -3.41
C HIS A 161 -2.36 11.00 -2.11
N SER A 162 -3.32 10.16 -1.74
CA SER A 162 -3.13 9.25 -0.60
C SER A 162 -2.02 8.23 -0.87
N GLU A 163 -1.90 7.70 -2.10
CA GLU A 163 -0.81 6.77 -2.43
C GLU A 163 0.55 7.47 -2.40
N GLU A 164 0.62 8.71 -2.88
CA GLU A 164 1.82 9.56 -2.77
C GLU A 164 2.37 9.65 -1.36
N MET A 165 1.51 10.05 -0.43
CA MET A 165 1.92 10.39 0.92
C MET A 165 2.41 9.13 1.64
N HIS A 166 1.76 7.99 1.42
CA HIS A 166 2.21 6.70 1.97
C HIS A 166 3.50 6.18 1.29
N ASN A 167 3.66 6.39 -0.02
CA ASN A 167 4.88 6.04 -0.74
C ASN A 167 6.07 6.91 -0.30
N MET A 168 5.86 8.22 -0.10
CA MET A 168 6.85 9.13 0.50
C MET A 168 7.29 8.66 1.88
N GLN A 169 6.34 8.35 2.77
CA GLN A 169 6.66 7.79 4.08
C GLN A 169 7.47 6.50 3.98
N THR A 170 7.09 5.60 3.06
CA THR A 170 7.79 4.32 2.87
C THR A 170 9.24 4.54 2.44
N ILE A 171 9.49 5.48 1.53
CA ILE A 171 10.84 5.80 1.06
C ILE A 171 11.72 6.27 2.21
N TYR A 172 11.26 7.24 3.01
CA TYR A 172 12.03 7.74 4.14
C TYR A 172 12.20 6.70 5.25
N GLN A 173 11.14 5.95 5.58
CA GLN A 173 11.17 4.91 6.62
C GLN A 173 12.16 3.79 6.27
N LYS A 174 12.27 3.42 4.98
CA LYS A 174 13.18 2.37 4.52
C LYS A 174 14.58 2.89 4.14
N GLY A 175 14.80 4.20 4.18
CA GLY A 175 16.06 4.81 3.76
C GLY A 175 16.33 4.60 2.27
N TYR A 176 15.28 4.68 1.46
CA TYR A 176 15.35 4.58 0.01
C TYR A 176 15.68 5.92 -0.64
N ALA A 177 16.25 5.86 -1.85
CA ALA A 177 16.55 7.03 -2.64
C ALA A 177 15.37 7.38 -3.57
N LEU A 178 15.01 8.66 -3.63
CA LEU A 178 14.12 9.22 -4.65
C LEU A 178 14.85 9.42 -5.98
N PHE A 179 14.11 9.37 -7.09
CA PHE A 179 14.65 9.75 -8.42
C PHE A 179 15.09 11.21 -8.49
N CYS A 180 14.44 12.11 -7.74
CA CYS A 180 14.84 13.50 -7.60
C CYS A 180 15.86 13.75 -6.47
N GLU A 181 16.47 12.69 -5.93
CA GLU A 181 17.27 12.67 -4.69
C GLU A 181 16.43 12.86 -3.42
N THR A 182 16.86 12.22 -2.33
CA THR A 182 16.20 12.35 -1.02
C THR A 182 16.88 13.46 -0.21
N ALA A 183 16.14 14.53 0.10
CA ALA A 183 16.68 15.61 0.92
C ALA A 183 16.74 15.24 2.42
N PHE A 184 17.82 15.67 3.07
CA PHE A 184 18.04 15.58 4.53
C PHE A 184 17.97 14.17 5.13
N GLU A 185 18.16 13.13 4.33
CA GLU A 185 18.08 11.74 4.78
C GLU A 185 18.96 11.44 6.02
N PRO A 186 20.24 11.87 6.11
CA PRO A 186 21.06 11.60 7.29
C PRO A 186 20.48 12.23 8.57
N MET A 187 19.88 13.42 8.45
CA MET A 187 19.26 14.12 9.57
C MET A 187 17.97 13.42 10.01
N VAL A 188 17.12 13.04 9.05
CA VAL A 188 15.90 12.26 9.33
C VAL A 188 16.22 10.96 10.07
N ARG A 189 17.24 10.22 9.60
CA ARG A 189 17.70 8.99 10.27
C ARG A 189 18.21 9.27 11.68
N ALA A 190 18.98 10.36 11.88
CA ALA A 190 19.51 10.75 13.18
C ALA A 190 18.41 11.18 14.17
N SER A 191 17.29 11.75 13.69
CA SER A 191 16.15 12.15 14.52
C SER A 191 15.38 10.98 15.15
N ASN A 192 15.63 9.74 14.71
CA ASN A 192 15.00 8.52 15.23
C ASN A 192 13.47 8.65 15.35
N LEU A 193 12.84 9.06 14.25
CA LEU A 193 11.40 9.22 14.13
C LEU A 193 10.73 7.83 14.05
N ASP A 194 9.91 7.48 15.03
CA ASP A 194 9.36 6.12 15.23
C ASP A 194 7.82 6.05 15.14
N TYR A 195 7.18 7.14 14.71
CA TYR A 195 5.73 7.34 14.63
C TYR A 195 4.98 7.31 15.98
N SER A 196 5.68 7.43 17.12
CA SER A 196 5.04 7.69 18.41
C SER A 196 4.64 9.16 18.56
N LEU A 197 3.71 9.47 19.47
CA LEU A 197 3.37 10.85 19.78
C LEU A 197 4.57 11.63 20.35
N GLU A 198 5.41 10.96 21.15
CA GLU A 198 6.63 11.52 21.73
C GLU A 198 7.67 11.92 20.67
N SER A 199 7.67 11.23 19.51
CA SER A 199 8.58 11.55 18.41
C SER A 199 8.31 12.91 17.77
N LEU A 200 7.15 13.52 18.01
CA LEU A 200 6.83 14.85 17.47
C LEU A 200 7.73 15.96 18.03
N VAL A 201 8.30 15.76 19.23
CA VAL A 201 9.33 16.68 19.76
C VAL A 201 10.60 16.61 18.90
N ARG A 202 11.02 15.39 18.51
CA ARG A 202 12.19 15.18 17.63
C ARG A 202 11.92 15.66 16.21
N LEU A 203 10.66 15.60 15.75
CA LEU A 203 10.22 16.19 14.49
C LEU A 203 10.39 17.72 14.50
N ASP A 204 9.99 18.38 15.60
CA ASP A 204 10.17 19.82 15.76
C ASP A 204 11.65 20.21 15.80
N GLU A 205 12.50 19.45 16.48
CA GLU A 205 13.95 19.65 16.51
C GLU A 205 14.56 19.55 15.10
N LEU A 206 14.18 18.53 14.33
CA LEU A 206 14.58 18.38 12.93
C LEU A 206 14.17 19.60 12.11
N MET A 207 12.90 20.01 12.18
CA MET A 207 12.41 21.17 11.42
C MET A 207 13.08 22.47 11.84
N ARG A 208 13.39 22.66 13.14
CA ARG A 208 14.15 23.82 13.62
C ARG A 208 15.55 23.85 13.03
N GLU A 209 16.26 22.73 13.01
CA GLU A 209 17.60 22.64 12.43
C GLU A 209 17.58 22.91 10.91
N ILE A 210 16.60 22.36 10.19
CA ILE A 210 16.42 22.65 8.76
C ILE A 210 16.18 24.13 8.53
N ARG A 211 15.27 24.72 9.31
CA ARG A 211 14.92 26.13 9.25
C ARG A 211 16.11 27.04 9.51
N THR A 212 16.95 26.74 10.50
CA THR A 212 18.06 27.63 10.90
C THR A 212 19.27 27.50 9.99
N GLN A 213 19.60 26.28 9.54
CA GLN A 213 20.85 26.02 8.82
C GLN A 213 20.70 25.98 7.30
N TYR A 214 19.53 25.62 6.77
CA TYR A 214 19.38 25.31 5.34
C TYR A 214 18.39 26.23 4.62
N ILE A 215 17.43 26.84 5.33
CA ILE A 215 16.44 27.73 4.71
C ILE A 215 16.91 29.19 4.75
N GLN A 216 17.46 29.66 3.63
CA GLN A 216 17.80 31.09 3.44
C GLN A 216 16.57 31.90 3.01
N SER A 217 15.78 31.36 2.08
CA SER A 217 14.50 31.92 1.67
C SER A 217 13.54 30.81 1.23
N PRO A 218 12.22 30.97 1.42
CA PRO A 218 11.24 29.97 1.00
C PRO A 218 11.29 29.69 -0.51
N ALA A 219 11.43 30.73 -1.34
CA ALA A 219 11.44 30.59 -2.80
C ALA A 219 12.64 29.78 -3.31
N GLN A 220 13.84 30.03 -2.76
CA GLN A 220 15.04 29.27 -3.12
C GLN A 220 14.94 27.82 -2.64
N PHE A 221 14.47 27.61 -1.41
CA PHE A 221 14.30 26.26 -0.87
C PHE A 221 13.34 25.41 -1.73
N LEU A 222 12.18 25.97 -2.09
CA LEU A 222 11.16 25.29 -2.89
C LEU A 222 11.50 25.16 -4.38
N SER A 223 12.59 25.78 -4.85
CA SER A 223 13.05 25.60 -6.24
C SER A 223 13.61 24.21 -6.52
N GLU A 224 13.99 23.47 -5.47
CA GLU A 224 14.50 22.10 -5.57
C GLU A 224 13.39 21.07 -5.32
N PRO A 225 13.10 20.16 -6.28
CA PRO A 225 12.02 19.17 -6.13
C PRO A 225 12.15 18.27 -4.90
N LYS A 226 13.39 17.92 -4.51
CA LYS A 226 13.64 17.09 -3.31
C LYS A 226 13.18 17.75 -2.01
N HIS A 227 13.21 19.08 -1.92
CA HIS A 227 12.73 19.81 -0.76
C HIS A 227 11.20 19.78 -0.67
N PHE A 228 10.50 19.81 -1.80
CA PHE A 228 9.06 19.60 -1.83
C PHE A 228 8.69 18.18 -1.35
N CYS A 229 9.36 17.13 -1.84
CA CYS A 229 9.16 15.76 -1.36
C CYS A 229 9.44 15.62 0.14
N PHE A 230 10.44 16.33 0.66
CA PHE A 230 10.70 16.37 2.10
C PHE A 230 9.56 16.99 2.90
N ILE A 231 8.95 18.09 2.44
CA ILE A 231 7.76 18.69 3.07
C ILE A 231 6.59 17.71 3.07
N LEU A 232 6.35 17.00 1.95
CA LEU A 232 5.32 15.97 1.87
C LEU A 232 5.59 14.82 2.86
N TYR A 233 6.84 14.39 3.00
CA TYR A 233 7.24 13.42 4.01
C TYR A 233 6.90 13.90 5.43
N LEU A 234 7.27 15.13 5.80
CA LEU A 234 7.00 15.68 7.15
C LEU A 234 5.49 15.76 7.42
N ALA A 235 4.70 16.25 6.46
CA ALA A 235 3.25 16.32 6.58
C ALA A 235 2.64 14.91 6.69
N GLY A 236 3.12 13.98 5.86
CA GLY A 236 2.78 12.57 5.92
C GLY A 236 3.06 11.98 7.31
N TYR A 237 4.25 12.23 7.85
CA TYR A 237 4.67 11.73 9.16
C TYR A 237 3.74 12.19 10.27
N LEU A 238 3.49 13.51 10.37
CA LEU A 238 2.61 14.09 11.37
C LEU A 238 1.17 13.59 11.24
N GLY A 239 0.63 13.56 10.01
CA GLY A 239 -0.72 13.03 9.77
C GLY A 239 -0.86 11.56 10.13
N ARG A 240 0.18 10.75 9.90
CA ARG A 240 0.20 9.35 10.31
C ARG A 240 0.22 9.21 11.84
N VAL A 241 1.06 9.96 12.56
CA VAL A 241 1.07 9.93 14.04
C VAL A 241 -0.33 10.23 14.58
N ILE A 242 -0.97 11.30 14.11
CA ILE A 242 -2.32 11.69 14.55
C ILE A 242 -3.34 10.59 14.25
N ALA A 243 -3.38 10.08 13.01
CA ALA A 243 -4.33 9.05 12.64
C ALA A 243 -4.08 7.72 13.37
N GLN A 244 -2.82 7.40 13.68
CA GLN A 244 -2.46 6.23 14.47
C GLN A 244 -2.96 6.36 15.91
N GLU A 245 -2.77 7.50 16.55
CA GLU A 245 -3.26 7.76 17.91
C GLU A 245 -4.80 7.77 18.00
N CYS A 246 -5.48 8.16 16.93
CA CYS A 246 -6.94 8.13 16.85
C CYS A 246 -7.53 6.77 16.45
N GLY A 247 -6.74 5.83 15.93
CA GLY A 247 -7.26 4.57 15.40
C GLY A 247 -7.95 4.68 14.03
N CYS A 248 -7.80 5.80 13.31
CA CYS A 248 -8.62 6.15 12.16
C CYS A 248 -7.92 5.96 10.81
N ALA A 249 -8.69 6.00 9.72
CA ALA A 249 -8.15 6.13 8.37
C ALA A 249 -7.52 7.52 8.15
N LEU A 250 -6.52 7.59 7.28
CA LEU A 250 -5.83 8.80 6.84
C LEU A 250 -5.90 8.92 5.31
N ARG A 251 -6.73 9.83 4.82
CA ARG A 251 -6.78 10.20 3.40
C ARG A 251 -6.09 11.53 3.17
N TRP A 252 -5.65 11.74 1.94
CA TRP A 252 -4.97 12.95 1.50
C TRP A 252 -5.61 13.40 0.19
N TYR A 253 -5.90 14.70 0.13
CA TYR A 253 -6.55 15.35 -0.98
C TYR A 253 -5.78 16.61 -1.41
N SER A 254 -5.97 17.04 -2.65
CA SER A 254 -5.55 18.37 -3.10
C SER A 254 -6.50 19.46 -2.58
N SER A 255 -6.06 20.71 -2.62
CA SER A 255 -6.91 21.87 -2.33
C SER A 255 -8.17 21.89 -3.20
N GLN A 256 -8.04 21.56 -4.50
CA GLN A 256 -9.15 21.49 -5.44
C GLN A 256 -10.19 20.45 -5.05
N GLN A 257 -9.76 19.24 -4.67
CA GLN A 257 -10.66 18.17 -4.24
C GLN A 257 -11.43 18.55 -2.99
N VAL A 258 -10.75 19.12 -1.98
CA VAL A 258 -11.42 19.57 -0.76
C VAL A 258 -12.38 20.72 -1.06
N SER A 259 -11.99 21.67 -1.92
CA SER A 259 -12.89 22.75 -2.34
C SER A 259 -14.19 22.29 -2.94
N GLN A 260 -14.17 21.21 -3.72
CA GLN A 260 -15.37 20.60 -4.28
C GLN A 260 -16.20 19.90 -3.19
N MET A 261 -15.55 19.22 -2.24
CA MET A 261 -16.24 18.49 -1.17
C MET A 261 -16.91 19.39 -0.12
N VAL A 262 -16.32 20.56 0.17
CA VAL A 262 -16.85 21.50 1.18
C VAL A 262 -17.50 22.73 0.58
N GLU A 263 -17.59 22.81 -0.75
CA GLU A 263 -18.16 23.93 -1.51
C GLU A 263 -17.55 25.31 -1.17
N GLN A 264 -16.26 25.33 -0.80
CA GLN A 264 -15.52 26.53 -0.44
C GLN A 264 -14.18 26.60 -1.18
N ALA A 265 -13.86 27.76 -1.76
CA ALA A 265 -12.59 27.96 -2.46
C ALA A 265 -11.40 27.91 -1.47
N ILE A 266 -10.48 26.98 -1.70
CA ILE A 266 -9.22 26.80 -0.97
C ILE A 266 -8.09 27.04 -1.98
N PRO A 267 -7.26 28.07 -1.80
CA PRO A 267 -6.20 28.39 -2.75
C PRO A 267 -5.15 27.29 -2.78
N GLU A 268 -4.55 27.04 -3.94
CA GLU A 268 -3.42 26.13 -4.09
C GLU A 268 -2.12 26.82 -3.64
N GLN A 269 -1.56 26.34 -2.54
CA GLN A 269 -0.35 26.86 -1.90
C GLN A 269 0.41 25.70 -1.25
N ILE A 270 1.65 25.92 -0.81
CA ILE A 270 2.44 24.87 -0.15
C ILE A 270 1.73 24.33 1.11
N GLY A 271 1.04 25.19 1.88
CA GLY A 271 0.31 24.78 3.08
C GLY A 271 -1.00 24.02 2.80
N THR A 272 -1.54 24.13 1.60
CA THR A 272 -2.76 23.44 1.16
C THR A 272 -2.49 22.39 0.10
N CYS A 273 -1.21 22.11 -0.19
CA CYS A 273 -0.82 21.20 -1.27
C CYS A 273 -1.35 19.78 -1.02
N ARG A 274 -1.43 19.37 0.26
CA ARG A 274 -2.04 18.14 0.71
C ARG A 274 -2.83 18.40 1.99
N ILE A 275 -4.10 18.08 1.97
CA ILE A 275 -5.01 18.23 3.10
C ILE A 275 -5.36 16.84 3.59
N ALA A 276 -5.14 16.59 4.89
CA ALA A 276 -5.46 15.31 5.50
C ALA A 276 -6.94 15.24 5.84
N GLN A 277 -7.58 14.11 5.55
CA GLN A 277 -8.85 13.75 6.14
C GLN A 277 -8.59 12.61 7.13
N ILE A 278 -8.91 12.87 8.40
CA ILE A 278 -8.81 11.91 9.49
C ILE A 278 -10.22 11.75 10.04
N ASP A 279 -10.74 10.53 9.97
CA ASP A 279 -12.17 10.27 10.14
C ASP A 279 -13.02 11.13 9.17
N SER A 280 -13.88 12.00 9.70
CA SER A 280 -14.77 12.90 8.96
C SER A 280 -14.19 14.31 8.80
N GLY A 281 -13.14 14.66 9.55
CA GLY A 281 -12.58 16.01 9.59
C GLY A 281 -11.46 16.25 8.57
N PHE A 282 -11.42 17.45 8.00
CA PHE A 282 -10.30 17.94 7.17
C PHE A 282 -9.32 18.77 8.01
N PHE A 283 -8.03 18.46 7.90
CA PHE A 283 -6.94 19.06 8.67
C PHE A 283 -5.81 19.52 7.74
N PHE A 284 -5.41 20.78 7.90
CA PHE A 284 -4.38 21.43 7.08
C PHE A 284 -2.97 21.14 7.63
N ILE A 285 -2.56 19.88 7.60
CA ILE A 285 -1.28 19.43 8.18
C ILE A 285 -0.10 20.03 7.42
N SER A 286 -0.17 20.12 6.09
CA SER A 286 0.87 20.78 5.29
C SER A 286 1.02 22.26 5.63
N GLN A 287 -0.05 22.93 6.10
CA GLN A 287 -0.01 24.32 6.55
C GLN A 287 0.83 24.43 7.82
N HIS A 288 0.59 23.55 8.80
CA HIS A 288 1.41 23.49 10.02
C HIS A 288 2.89 23.31 9.71
N ILE A 289 3.25 22.36 8.84
CA ILE A 289 4.63 22.13 8.42
C ILE A 289 5.22 23.36 7.70
N SER A 290 4.45 23.95 6.77
CA SER A 290 4.85 25.15 6.05
C SER A 290 5.11 26.33 7.00
N ASP A 291 4.21 26.59 7.94
CA ASP A 291 4.35 27.68 8.90
C ASP A 291 5.55 27.45 9.82
N PHE A 292 5.75 26.21 10.27
CA PHE A 292 6.91 25.87 11.08
C PHE A 292 8.22 26.17 10.35
N LEU A 293 8.33 25.80 9.06
CA LEU A 293 9.54 26.00 8.26
C LEU A 293 9.74 27.45 7.80
N PHE A 294 8.67 28.19 7.50
CA PHE A 294 8.77 29.45 6.75
C PHE A 294 8.17 30.69 7.45
N ALA A 295 7.20 30.55 8.36
CA ALA A 295 6.58 31.72 9.01
C ALA A 295 7.59 32.43 9.90
N PRO A 296 7.52 33.76 10.12
CA PRO A 296 8.53 34.49 10.90
C PRO A 296 8.75 33.95 12.33
N LYS A 297 7.68 33.41 12.94
CA LYS A 297 7.66 32.84 14.27
C LYS A 297 6.90 31.51 14.25
N ILE A 298 7.41 30.54 15.01
CA ILE A 298 6.71 29.26 15.25
C ILE A 298 5.67 29.52 16.34
N GLU A 299 4.39 29.39 16.00
CA GLU A 299 3.28 29.65 16.93
C GLU A 299 2.89 28.42 17.77
N THR A 300 3.01 27.22 17.21
CA THR A 300 2.56 25.97 17.87
C THR A 300 3.54 24.84 17.55
N SER A 301 3.83 24.00 18.54
CA SER A 301 4.63 22.78 18.35
C SER A 301 3.83 21.69 17.62
N SER A 302 4.50 20.72 17.01
CA SER A 302 3.79 19.62 16.33
C SER A 302 3.00 18.75 17.30
N ILE A 303 3.45 18.61 18.55
CA ILE A 303 2.74 17.86 19.58
C ILE A 303 1.46 18.58 20.04
N GLU A 304 1.50 19.90 20.25
CA GLU A 304 0.31 20.70 20.57
C GLU A 304 -0.70 20.68 19.42
N PHE A 305 -0.22 20.83 18.18
CA PHE A 305 -1.06 20.73 17.00
C PHE A 305 -1.75 19.34 16.92
N ALA A 306 -0.98 18.27 17.09
CA ALA A 306 -1.51 16.90 17.09
C ALA A 306 -2.56 16.68 18.19
N HIS A 307 -2.28 17.09 19.42
CA HIS A 307 -3.23 16.98 20.54
C HIS A 307 -4.56 17.67 20.24
N SER A 308 -4.52 18.88 19.67
CA SER A 308 -5.74 19.63 19.32
C SER A 308 -6.65 18.91 18.32
N ILE A 309 -6.09 18.03 17.50
CA ILE A 309 -6.83 17.19 16.54
C ILE A 309 -7.29 15.91 17.22
N ILE A 310 -6.39 15.24 17.95
CA ILE A 310 -6.68 13.99 18.65
C ILE A 310 -7.85 14.17 19.62
N GLU A 311 -7.89 15.26 20.39
CA GLU A 311 -8.98 15.57 21.33
C GLU A 311 -10.35 15.73 20.64
N LYS A 312 -10.37 16.17 19.37
CA LYS A 312 -11.60 16.32 18.59
C LYS A 312 -12.08 14.99 18.00
N ILE A 313 -11.15 14.13 17.57
CA ILE A 313 -11.46 12.91 16.82
C ILE A 313 -11.64 11.70 17.73
N LYS A 314 -10.78 11.53 18.75
CA LYS A 314 -10.79 10.33 19.60
C LYS A 314 -12.14 10.05 20.28
N PRO A 315 -12.95 11.04 20.71
CA PRO A 315 -14.27 10.78 21.28
C PRO A 315 -15.32 10.25 20.31
N VAL A 316 -15.14 10.47 18.99
CA VAL A 316 -16.12 10.09 17.96
C VAL A 316 -15.64 8.96 17.05
N ALA A 317 -14.34 8.63 17.10
CA ALA A 317 -13.75 7.53 16.36
C ALA A 317 -14.27 6.17 16.87
N ASN A 318 -14.87 5.38 15.98
CA ASN A 318 -15.45 4.07 16.32
C ASN A 318 -15.01 2.87 15.42
N PRO A 319 -13.83 2.85 14.74
CA PRO A 319 -13.41 1.65 14.03
C PRO A 319 -12.97 0.56 15.02
N ILE A 320 -13.48 -0.65 14.82
CA ILE A 320 -13.18 -1.86 15.59
C ILE A 320 -12.42 -2.85 14.70
N TYR A 321 -11.18 -3.14 15.07
CA TYR A 321 -10.28 -4.00 14.30
C TYR A 321 -10.40 -5.47 14.71
N LEU A 322 -10.77 -6.32 13.76
CA LEU A 322 -11.12 -7.71 14.00
C LEU A 322 -9.90 -8.61 13.89
N ALA A 323 -9.17 -8.79 15.00
CA ALA A 323 -8.22 -9.89 15.08
C ALA A 323 -9.04 -11.20 15.07
N GLN A 324 -8.68 -12.18 14.25
CA GLN A 324 -9.36 -13.47 14.25
C GLN A 324 -9.27 -14.06 15.67
N SER A 325 -10.35 -13.99 16.44
CA SER A 325 -10.43 -14.61 17.76
C SER A 325 -10.63 -16.10 17.53
N THR A 326 -9.53 -16.82 17.35
CA THR A 326 -9.53 -18.29 17.38
C THR A 326 -9.68 -18.75 18.82
N THR A 327 -10.83 -18.52 19.45
CA THR A 327 -11.28 -19.22 20.67
C THR A 327 -12.64 -18.68 21.13
N GLN A 328 -13.73 -19.11 20.51
CA GLN A 328 -14.97 -19.35 21.26
C GLN A 328 -15.54 -20.70 20.80
N SER A 329 -15.37 -21.70 21.66
CA SER A 329 -15.83 -23.09 21.49
C SER A 329 -17.35 -23.25 21.66
N SER A 330 -18.08 -22.16 21.94
CA SER A 330 -19.54 -22.12 21.93
C SER A 330 -20.00 -20.83 21.28
N ILE A 331 -20.41 -20.89 20.01
CA ILE A 331 -21.14 -19.79 19.38
C ILE A 331 -22.52 -19.81 20.02
N THR A 332 -22.75 -18.90 20.96
CA THR A 332 -24.10 -18.59 21.42
C THR A 332 -24.82 -17.95 20.23
N ILE A 333 -25.95 -18.51 19.82
CA ILE A 333 -26.74 -17.96 18.71
C ILE A 333 -27.11 -16.52 19.05
N THR A 334 -26.73 -15.58 18.19
CA THR A 334 -27.02 -14.16 18.33
C THR A 334 -28.02 -13.71 17.26
N PRO A 335 -28.81 -12.64 17.52
CA PRO A 335 -29.73 -12.09 16.51
C PRO A 335 -29.01 -11.49 15.30
N TYR A 336 -27.69 -11.27 15.37
CA TYR A 336 -26.88 -10.71 14.28
C TYR A 336 -26.31 -11.78 13.34
N ASP A 337 -26.34 -13.06 13.75
CA ASP A 337 -25.65 -14.16 13.06
C ASP A 337 -26.03 -14.27 11.57
N ARG A 338 -27.32 -14.15 11.24
CA ARG A 338 -27.82 -14.32 9.86
C ARG A 338 -27.25 -13.26 8.92
N ALA A 339 -27.24 -12.00 9.33
CA ALA A 339 -26.70 -10.90 8.54
C ALA A 339 -25.17 -11.03 8.38
N LEU A 340 -24.46 -11.47 9.42
CA LEU A 340 -23.01 -11.73 9.37
C LEU A 340 -22.66 -12.93 8.49
N GLN A 341 -23.48 -13.99 8.47
CA GLN A 341 -23.32 -15.12 7.54
C GLN A 341 -23.49 -14.68 6.09
N GLN A 342 -24.48 -13.83 5.79
CA GLN A 342 -24.66 -13.30 4.43
C GLN A 342 -23.52 -12.39 4.00
N ALA A 343 -23.02 -11.56 4.92
CA ALA A 343 -21.83 -10.77 4.67
C ALA A 343 -20.61 -11.64 4.36
N ALA A 344 -20.42 -12.76 5.06
CA ALA A 344 -19.35 -13.72 4.79
C ALA A 344 -19.46 -14.39 3.43
N ILE A 345 -20.67 -14.81 3.03
CA ILE A 345 -20.94 -15.39 1.70
C ILE A 345 -20.62 -14.37 0.59
N LEU A 346 -21.08 -13.13 0.75
CA LEU A 346 -20.79 -12.07 -0.21
C LEU A 346 -19.30 -11.72 -0.25
N ALA A 347 -18.62 -11.61 0.90
CA ALA A 347 -17.18 -11.39 0.97
C ALA A 347 -16.41 -12.45 0.17
N HIS A 348 -16.71 -13.73 0.43
CA HIS A 348 -16.07 -14.86 -0.26
C HIS A 348 -16.32 -14.80 -1.77
N PHE A 349 -17.57 -14.55 -2.20
CA PHE A 349 -17.92 -14.42 -3.60
C PHE A 349 -17.14 -13.30 -4.30
N LEU A 350 -17.07 -12.11 -3.69
CA LEU A 350 -16.38 -10.96 -4.26
C LEU A 350 -14.86 -11.16 -4.33
N LEU A 351 -14.24 -11.70 -3.28
CA LEU A 351 -12.80 -12.01 -3.29
C LEU A 351 -12.43 -13.06 -4.35
N MET A 352 -13.30 -14.05 -4.56
CA MET A 352 -13.11 -15.06 -5.61
C MET A 352 -13.18 -14.48 -7.03
N LYS A 353 -13.88 -13.35 -7.24
CA LYS A 353 -13.85 -12.58 -8.49
C LYS A 353 -12.61 -11.71 -8.66
N ILE A 354 -11.94 -11.34 -7.57
CA ILE A 354 -10.71 -10.53 -7.64
C ILE A 354 -9.50 -11.43 -7.91
N HIS A 355 -9.35 -12.51 -7.16
CA HIS A 355 -8.15 -13.36 -7.20
C HIS A 355 -8.43 -14.86 -7.37
N GLY A 356 -9.68 -15.29 -7.23
CA GLY A 356 -10.05 -16.71 -7.24
C GLY A 356 -10.11 -17.32 -8.63
N VAL A 357 -11.25 -17.96 -8.95
CA VAL A 357 -11.41 -18.77 -10.17
C VAL A 357 -11.54 -17.91 -11.43
N LEU A 358 -11.96 -16.66 -11.29
CA LEU A 358 -12.04 -15.68 -12.37
C LEU A 358 -11.22 -14.45 -11.97
N PRO A 359 -9.88 -14.55 -11.93
CA PRO A 359 -9.06 -13.46 -11.43
C PRO A 359 -9.10 -12.28 -12.40
N ARG A 360 -9.03 -11.09 -11.81
CA ARG A 360 -8.87 -9.82 -12.52
C ARG A 360 -7.66 -9.87 -13.45
N GLN A 361 -7.81 -9.38 -14.69
CA GLN A 361 -6.78 -9.41 -15.72
C GLN A 361 -6.03 -8.07 -15.85
N SER A 362 -6.65 -6.97 -15.40
CA SER A 362 -6.06 -5.62 -15.42
C SER A 362 -6.30 -4.86 -14.11
N PRO A 363 -5.34 -4.02 -13.65
CA PRO A 363 -5.53 -3.15 -12.49
C PRO A 363 -6.71 -2.18 -12.64
N ASP A 364 -7.20 -1.92 -13.86
CA ASP A 364 -8.29 -0.97 -14.11
C ASP A 364 -9.71 -1.60 -14.01
N GLU A 365 -9.82 -2.93 -13.95
CA GLU A 365 -11.11 -3.67 -13.95
C GLU A 365 -11.88 -3.61 -12.62
N THR A 366 -12.76 -2.63 -12.43
CA THR A 366 -13.49 -2.51 -11.16
C THR A 366 -14.47 -3.64 -10.88
N LEU A 367 -14.62 -3.99 -9.60
CA LEU A 367 -15.64 -4.93 -9.16
C LEU A 367 -17.04 -4.32 -9.29
N ILE A 368 -17.96 -5.03 -9.96
CA ILE A 368 -19.36 -4.63 -10.03
C ILE A 368 -19.99 -4.69 -8.61
N PRO A 369 -20.55 -3.59 -8.10
CA PRO A 369 -21.28 -3.59 -6.83
C PRO A 369 -22.35 -4.68 -6.81
N THR A 370 -22.42 -5.45 -5.74
CA THR A 370 -23.31 -6.60 -5.64
C THR A 370 -24.03 -6.61 -4.31
N SER A 371 -25.34 -6.76 -4.34
CA SER A 371 -26.17 -6.98 -3.15
C SER A 371 -26.44 -8.46 -2.92
N PHE A 372 -26.59 -8.84 -1.66
CA PHE A 372 -26.99 -10.17 -1.22
C PHE A 372 -28.05 -10.03 -0.11
N PRO A 373 -29.34 -9.95 -0.48
CA PRO A 373 -30.46 -9.89 0.44
C PRO A 373 -30.89 -11.30 0.88
N ASP A 374 -31.88 -11.34 1.76
CA ASP A 374 -32.34 -12.56 2.44
C ASP A 374 -32.85 -13.71 1.55
N GLY A 375 -33.06 -13.45 0.26
CA GLY A 375 -33.43 -14.45 -0.74
C GLY A 375 -32.27 -15.31 -1.27
N ASN A 376 -31.07 -15.21 -0.69
CA ASN A 376 -29.86 -15.97 -1.07
C ASN A 376 -29.51 -15.88 -2.57
N THR A 377 -29.79 -14.74 -3.20
CA THR A 377 -29.47 -14.48 -4.61
C THR A 377 -28.57 -13.25 -4.72
N PHE A 378 -27.49 -13.35 -5.50
CA PHE A 378 -26.63 -12.21 -5.77
C PHE A 378 -27.27 -11.28 -6.81
N HIS A 379 -27.35 -9.99 -6.51
CA HIS A 379 -27.83 -8.95 -7.43
C HIS A 379 -26.67 -8.03 -7.79
N SER A 380 -26.14 -8.16 -9.00
CA SER A 380 -25.08 -7.28 -9.51
C SER A 380 -25.66 -6.02 -10.13
N HIS A 381 -25.00 -4.88 -9.89
CA HIS A 381 -25.45 -3.56 -10.30
C HIS A 381 -24.41 -2.86 -11.20
N PRO A 382 -24.28 -3.26 -12.48
CA PRO A 382 -23.23 -2.74 -13.38
C PRO A 382 -23.39 -1.25 -13.71
N ASP A 383 -24.62 -0.76 -13.78
CA ASP A 383 -24.94 0.59 -14.26
C ASP A 383 -25.41 1.55 -13.15
N ALA A 384 -25.40 1.11 -11.90
CA ALA A 384 -25.90 1.91 -10.79
C ALA A 384 -24.78 2.72 -10.13
N GLU A 385 -25.02 4.01 -9.93
CA GLU A 385 -24.14 4.83 -9.10
C GLU A 385 -24.16 4.34 -7.64
N LEU A 386 -22.98 4.30 -7.02
CA LEU A 386 -22.83 3.82 -5.65
C LEU A 386 -23.69 4.61 -4.65
N SER A 387 -23.81 5.93 -4.83
CA SER A 387 -24.67 6.81 -4.03
C SER A 387 -26.14 6.35 -4.05
N THR A 388 -26.64 5.96 -5.22
CA THR A 388 -28.01 5.45 -5.41
C THR A 388 -28.20 4.11 -4.71
N LEU A 389 -27.21 3.22 -4.80
CA LEU A 389 -27.26 1.91 -4.13
C LEU A 389 -27.25 2.04 -2.61
N LEU A 390 -26.39 2.92 -2.07
CA LEU A 390 -26.33 3.21 -0.64
C LEU A 390 -27.65 3.84 -0.16
N SER A 391 -28.20 4.80 -0.91
CA SER A 391 -29.50 5.41 -0.58
C SER A 391 -30.64 4.39 -0.58
N ARG A 392 -30.67 3.46 -1.55
CA ARG A 392 -31.66 2.36 -1.57
C ARG A 392 -31.49 1.43 -0.37
N LEU A 393 -30.24 1.14 0.01
CA LEU A 393 -29.93 0.34 1.19
C LEU A 393 -30.43 1.02 2.47
N ASP A 394 -30.32 2.34 2.59
CA ASP A 394 -30.81 3.06 3.77
C ASP A 394 -32.34 3.19 3.78
N GLN A 395 -32.98 3.37 2.61
CA GLN A 395 -34.44 3.50 2.50
C GLN A 395 -35.20 2.16 2.63
N ASN A 396 -34.55 1.04 2.31
CA ASN A 396 -35.15 -0.31 2.29
C ASN A 396 -36.55 -0.36 1.62
N PRO A 397 -36.71 0.10 0.36
CA PRO A 397 -38.02 0.18 -0.28
C PRO A 397 -38.70 -1.19 -0.47
N ASP A 398 -37.89 -2.25 -0.54
CA ASP A 398 -38.34 -3.63 -0.72
C ASP A 398 -38.74 -4.30 0.62
N GLN A 399 -38.67 -3.57 1.75
CA GLN A 399 -39.02 -4.03 3.09
C GLN A 399 -38.33 -5.34 3.48
N LEU A 400 -37.06 -5.46 3.11
CA LEU A 400 -36.24 -6.63 3.41
C LEU A 400 -35.96 -6.70 4.92
N GLN A 401 -35.81 -7.92 5.43
CA GLN A 401 -35.37 -8.13 6.82
C GLN A 401 -33.90 -7.78 7.01
N LEU A 402 -33.08 -8.04 5.99
CA LEU A 402 -31.66 -7.75 5.97
C LEU A 402 -31.21 -7.59 4.51
N ASN A 403 -30.08 -6.90 4.33
CA ASN A 403 -29.41 -6.81 3.05
C ASN A 403 -27.92 -6.51 3.26
N VAL A 404 -27.08 -7.05 2.38
CA VAL A 404 -25.66 -6.72 2.34
C VAL A 404 -25.30 -6.19 0.96
N LEU A 405 -24.70 -4.99 0.89
CA LEU A 405 -24.12 -4.45 -0.33
C LEU A 405 -22.60 -4.51 -0.25
N GLY A 406 -21.96 -5.07 -1.28
CA GLY A 406 -20.51 -5.17 -1.38
C GLY A 406 -19.95 -4.49 -2.62
N TYR A 407 -18.87 -3.75 -2.47
CA TYR A 407 -18.15 -3.09 -3.57
C TYR A 407 -16.66 -2.90 -3.23
N GLU A 408 -15.85 -2.60 -4.24
CA GLU A 408 -14.41 -2.31 -4.08
C GLU A 408 -14.19 -0.83 -3.72
N MET A 409 -13.30 -0.57 -2.77
CA MET A 409 -12.84 0.75 -2.38
C MET A 409 -11.37 0.69 -1.94
N TYR A 410 -10.85 1.82 -1.45
CA TYR A 410 -9.51 1.86 -0.85
C TYR A 410 -9.59 2.00 0.66
N ALA A 411 -8.91 1.12 1.38
CA ALA A 411 -8.63 1.30 2.80
C ALA A 411 -7.38 2.16 2.95
N CYS A 412 -7.55 3.39 3.44
CA CYS A 412 -6.46 4.32 3.69
C CYS A 412 -6.05 4.25 5.18
N LEU A 413 -5.43 3.14 5.57
CA LEU A 413 -4.88 2.97 6.92
C LEU A 413 -3.74 3.97 7.14
N PRO A 414 -3.43 4.40 8.37
CA PRO A 414 -2.43 5.45 8.60
C PRO A 414 -1.06 5.22 7.99
N GLN A 415 -0.63 3.95 7.94
CA GLN A 415 0.66 3.52 7.43
C GLN A 415 0.63 3.14 5.96
N ILE A 416 -0.55 2.96 5.36
CA ILE A 416 -0.67 2.42 4.00
C ILE A 416 -2.06 2.60 3.39
N ARG A 417 -2.08 2.90 2.10
CA ARG A 417 -3.26 2.75 1.24
C ARG A 417 -3.25 1.39 0.55
N VAL A 418 -4.34 0.63 0.67
CA VAL A 418 -4.53 -0.68 0.03
C VAL A 418 -5.93 -0.80 -0.56
N ASP A 419 -6.12 -1.75 -1.48
CA ASP A 419 -7.45 -2.12 -1.96
C ASP A 419 -8.26 -2.76 -0.83
N ALA A 420 -9.58 -2.65 -0.89
CA ALA A 420 -10.46 -3.23 0.10
C ALA A 420 -11.85 -3.54 -0.49
N ILE A 421 -12.50 -4.55 0.08
CA ILE A 421 -13.93 -4.73 -0.09
C ILE A 421 -14.63 -4.00 1.05
N SER A 422 -15.60 -3.16 0.70
CA SER A 422 -16.55 -2.58 1.64
C SER A 422 -17.84 -3.37 1.60
N LEU A 423 -18.28 -3.86 2.76
CA LEU A 423 -19.58 -4.49 2.96
C LEU A 423 -20.43 -3.59 3.85
N HIS A 424 -21.52 -3.07 3.30
CA HIS A 424 -22.56 -2.39 4.08
C HIS A 424 -23.61 -3.43 4.45
N ILE A 425 -23.66 -3.76 5.74
CA ILE A 425 -24.50 -4.82 6.29
C ILE A 425 -25.65 -4.16 7.03
N ARG A 426 -26.88 -4.48 6.63
CA ARG A 426 -28.11 -4.00 7.26
C ARG A 426 -28.91 -5.17 7.82
N ASN A 427 -29.33 -5.04 9.07
CA ASN A 427 -30.43 -5.80 9.66
C ASN A 427 -31.52 -4.79 10.04
N TYR A 428 -32.68 -4.87 9.39
CA TYR A 428 -33.79 -3.93 9.58
C TYR A 428 -34.85 -4.46 10.56
N GLY A 429 -34.67 -5.69 11.08
CA GLY A 429 -35.57 -6.29 12.04
C GLY A 429 -35.45 -5.68 13.45
N GLU A 430 -36.02 -6.36 14.45
CA GLU A 430 -36.02 -5.89 15.86
C GLU A 430 -34.61 -5.64 16.42
N HIS A 431 -33.61 -6.32 15.89
CA HIS A 431 -32.21 -6.18 16.29
C HIS A 431 -31.45 -5.41 15.20
N HIS A 432 -31.68 -4.10 15.18
CA HIS A 432 -31.12 -3.19 14.18
C HIS A 432 -29.60 -3.30 14.12
N MET A 433 -29.07 -3.37 12.90
CA MET A 433 -27.64 -3.37 12.65
C MET A 433 -27.35 -2.62 11.36
N ASN A 434 -26.47 -1.63 11.44
CA ASN A 434 -25.98 -0.84 10.34
C ASN A 434 -24.47 -0.66 10.46
N ILE A 435 -23.73 -1.61 9.88
CA ILE A 435 -22.27 -1.63 9.94
C ILE A 435 -21.67 -1.54 8.55
N GLN A 436 -20.53 -0.86 8.47
CA GLN A 436 -19.62 -0.96 7.34
C GLN A 436 -18.44 -1.84 7.75
N LEU A 437 -18.34 -3.03 7.17
CA LEU A 437 -17.20 -3.94 7.33
C LEU A 437 -16.24 -3.74 6.15
N VAL A 438 -15.01 -3.38 6.45
CA VAL A 438 -13.94 -3.19 5.46
C VAL A 438 -12.96 -4.37 5.56
N ILE A 439 -12.68 -4.99 4.42
CA ILE A 439 -11.76 -6.13 4.28
C ILE A 439 -10.60 -5.69 3.38
N PRO A 440 -9.50 -5.20 3.94
CA PRO A 440 -8.35 -4.75 3.15
C PRO A 440 -7.59 -5.93 2.54
N TYR A 441 -7.01 -5.74 1.37
CA TYR A 441 -6.14 -6.71 0.72
C TYR A 441 -5.06 -6.05 -0.13
N TYR A 442 -3.95 -6.77 -0.33
CA TYR A 442 -3.06 -6.50 -1.46
C TYR A 442 -3.63 -7.16 -2.70
N SER A 443 -3.72 -6.41 -3.80
CA SER A 443 -4.12 -6.94 -5.11
C SER A 443 -3.04 -7.85 -5.72
N THR A 444 -3.42 -8.64 -6.72
CA THR A 444 -2.47 -9.42 -7.55
C THR A 444 -1.45 -8.52 -8.26
N PHE A 445 -1.83 -7.29 -8.57
CA PHE A 445 -0.98 -6.28 -9.20
C PHE A 445 -0.05 -5.59 -8.21
N ASP A 446 -0.33 -5.68 -6.90
CA ASP A 446 0.60 -5.23 -5.86
C ASP A 446 1.88 -6.07 -5.90
N TYR A 447 3.05 -5.43 -5.79
CA TYR A 447 4.33 -6.14 -5.81
C TYR A 447 4.42 -7.15 -4.66
N ARG A 448 3.77 -6.89 -3.51
CA ARG A 448 3.77 -7.77 -2.33
C ARG A 448 3.00 -9.08 -2.52
N GLY A 449 2.22 -9.18 -3.61
CA GLY A 449 1.38 -10.32 -3.92
C GLY A 449 0.04 -10.31 -3.18
N PHE A 450 -0.93 -11.06 -3.71
CA PHE A 450 -2.28 -11.06 -3.15
C PHE A 450 -2.30 -11.57 -1.71
N CYS A 451 -3.00 -10.84 -0.85
CA CYS A 451 -3.09 -11.16 0.57
C CYS A 451 -4.28 -10.44 1.19
N ILE A 452 -5.14 -11.15 1.90
CA ILE A 452 -6.22 -10.56 2.69
C ILE A 452 -5.65 -10.16 4.04
N LEU A 453 -5.85 -8.90 4.42
CA LEU A 453 -5.38 -8.32 5.67
C LEU A 453 -6.48 -8.36 6.73
N GLN A 454 -6.14 -7.95 7.95
CA GLN A 454 -7.07 -7.95 9.07
C GLN A 454 -8.29 -7.03 8.78
N PRO A 455 -9.55 -7.51 8.85
CA PRO A 455 -10.72 -6.67 8.65
C PRO A 455 -10.95 -5.71 9.82
N TYR A 456 -11.74 -4.67 9.57
CA TYR A 456 -12.27 -3.78 10.61
C TYR A 456 -13.66 -3.31 10.23
N PHE A 457 -14.46 -2.93 11.23
CA PHE A 457 -15.79 -2.41 10.98
C PHE A 457 -16.08 -1.17 11.82
N GLN A 458 -17.08 -0.40 11.40
CA GLN A 458 -17.58 0.76 12.11
C GLN A 458 -19.11 0.78 12.10
N ALA A 459 -19.71 1.28 13.18
CA ALA A 459 -21.13 1.57 13.21
C ALA A 459 -21.42 2.80 12.36
N SER A 460 -22.51 2.75 11.59
CA SER A 460 -22.94 3.87 10.73
C SER A 460 -24.12 4.65 11.31
N ASP A 461 -24.64 4.27 12.47
CA ASP A 461 -25.63 5.03 13.23
C ASP A 461 -25.53 4.80 14.74
N ALA A 462 -26.16 5.70 15.50
CA ALA A 462 -26.15 5.69 16.96
C ALA A 462 -26.93 4.52 17.59
N GLU A 463 -27.81 3.85 16.84
CA GLU A 463 -28.53 2.68 17.32
C GLU A 463 -27.65 1.44 17.30
N THR A 464 -26.95 1.23 16.19
CA THR A 464 -25.94 0.18 16.04
C THR A 464 -24.80 0.37 17.02
N ASP A 465 -24.37 1.61 17.23
CA ASP A 465 -23.30 1.95 18.18
C ASP A 465 -23.66 1.54 19.63
N ARG A 466 -24.93 1.68 20.02
CA ARG A 466 -25.42 1.20 21.33
C ARG A 466 -25.35 -0.33 21.49
N ASN A 467 -25.42 -1.06 20.38
CA ASN A 467 -25.38 -2.53 20.35
C ASN A 467 -23.99 -3.08 19.96
N ILE A 468 -22.98 -2.22 19.81
CA ILE A 468 -21.71 -2.56 19.18
C ILE A 468 -20.96 -3.70 19.88
N THR A 469 -21.06 -3.78 21.20
CA THR A 469 -20.47 -4.85 22.00
C THR A 469 -21.06 -6.21 21.62
N GLN A 470 -22.39 -6.31 21.49
CA GLN A 470 -23.04 -7.55 21.12
C GLN A 470 -22.70 -7.96 19.68
N ILE A 471 -22.66 -6.98 18.77
CA ILE A 471 -22.27 -7.19 17.36
C ILE A 471 -20.82 -7.68 17.29
N TYR A 472 -19.90 -7.06 18.03
CA TYR A 472 -18.50 -7.49 18.12
C TYR A 472 -18.39 -8.95 18.58
N HIS A 473 -19.14 -9.35 19.61
CA HIS A 473 -19.16 -10.73 20.08
C HIS A 473 -19.82 -11.72 19.11
N ALA A 474 -20.68 -11.26 18.20
CA ALA A 474 -21.23 -12.07 17.12
C ALA A 474 -20.27 -12.23 15.93
N MET A 475 -19.21 -11.40 15.82
CA MET A 475 -18.32 -11.44 14.65
C MET A 475 -17.58 -12.75 14.36
N PRO A 476 -17.30 -13.66 15.33
CA PRO A 476 -16.80 -14.99 15.01
C PRO A 476 -17.70 -15.75 14.01
N THR A 477 -19.00 -15.46 13.96
CA THR A 477 -19.94 -16.03 12.99
C THR A 477 -19.55 -15.73 11.54
N PHE A 478 -19.04 -14.53 11.25
CA PHE A 478 -18.56 -14.17 9.91
C PHE A 478 -17.39 -15.05 9.48
N PHE A 479 -16.36 -15.17 10.32
CA PHE A 479 -15.18 -15.98 10.01
C PHE A 479 -15.53 -17.47 9.87
N LYS A 480 -16.36 -17.99 10.78
CA LYS A 480 -16.82 -19.38 10.70
C LYS A 480 -17.61 -19.65 9.42
N ALA A 481 -18.48 -18.75 9.01
CA ALA A 481 -19.24 -18.92 7.77
C ALA A 481 -18.31 -19.02 6.54
N ILE A 482 -17.21 -18.26 6.50
CA ILE A 482 -16.20 -18.41 5.44
C ILE A 482 -15.49 -19.76 5.52
N GLU A 483 -15.10 -20.19 6.73
CA GLU A 483 -14.47 -21.49 6.94
C GLU A 483 -15.40 -22.64 6.52
N ASP A 484 -16.70 -22.56 6.84
CA ASP A 484 -17.72 -23.54 6.48
C ASP A 484 -17.91 -23.63 4.96
N ILE A 485 -17.82 -22.52 4.21
CA ILE A 485 -17.85 -22.51 2.73
C ILE A 485 -16.66 -23.30 2.13
N GLU A 486 -15.52 -23.32 2.81
CA GLU A 486 -14.28 -23.93 2.31
C GLU A 486 -13.97 -25.30 2.92
N LYS A 487 -14.75 -25.74 3.91
CA LYS A 487 -14.47 -26.91 4.75
C LYS A 487 -14.22 -28.19 3.95
N ASP A 488 -15.03 -28.44 2.94
CA ASP A 488 -14.96 -29.66 2.12
C ASP A 488 -14.07 -29.50 0.87
N LYS A 489 -13.44 -28.33 0.68
CA LYS A 489 -12.54 -28.08 -0.45
C LYS A 489 -11.13 -28.64 -0.17
N PRO A 490 -10.40 -29.13 -1.20
CA PRO A 490 -8.98 -29.47 -1.07
C PRO A 490 -8.16 -28.30 -0.51
N LYS A 491 -7.08 -28.59 0.23
CA LYS A 491 -6.25 -27.55 0.90
C LYS A 491 -5.82 -26.42 -0.04
N ASP A 492 -5.42 -26.74 -1.27
CA ASP A 492 -4.97 -25.73 -2.24
C ASP A 492 -6.12 -24.87 -2.79
N ALA A 493 -7.38 -25.33 -2.64
CA ALA A 493 -8.60 -24.62 -3.03
C ALA A 493 -9.29 -23.87 -1.86
N GLN A 494 -8.73 -23.92 -0.64
CA GLN A 494 -9.20 -23.15 0.52
C GLN A 494 -8.70 -21.69 0.42
N PHE A 495 -9.39 -20.90 -0.40
CA PHE A 495 -8.98 -19.54 -0.79
C PHE A 495 -8.72 -18.61 0.40
N TRP A 496 -9.66 -18.48 1.34
CA TRP A 496 -9.51 -17.61 2.50
C TRP A 496 -8.36 -18.07 3.37
N LYS A 497 -8.27 -19.37 3.67
CA LYS A 497 -7.18 -19.91 4.50
C LYS A 497 -5.79 -19.68 3.89
N ASN A 498 -5.69 -19.78 2.56
CA ASN A 498 -4.42 -19.60 1.86
C ASN A 498 -4.01 -18.12 1.81
N ASN A 499 -4.97 -17.20 1.70
CA ASN A 499 -4.71 -15.78 1.45
C ASN A 499 -4.89 -14.86 2.66
N TYR A 500 -5.62 -15.26 3.70
CA TYR A 500 -5.82 -14.47 4.91
C TYR A 500 -4.59 -14.50 5.79
N LYS A 501 -3.90 -13.36 5.89
CA LYS A 501 -2.71 -13.16 6.72
C LYS A 501 -2.90 -11.88 7.55
N PRO A 502 -3.72 -11.92 8.62
CA PRO A 502 -4.01 -10.73 9.43
C PRO A 502 -2.75 -10.10 10.05
N LYS A 503 -1.69 -10.88 10.27
CA LYS A 503 -0.40 -10.43 10.80
C LYS A 503 0.57 -9.91 9.73
N ARG A 504 0.20 -9.94 8.44
CA ARG A 504 1.06 -9.43 7.35
C ARG A 504 1.25 -7.92 7.43
N LEU A 505 0.21 -7.21 7.91
CA LEU A 505 0.24 -5.82 8.25
C LEU A 505 -0.32 -5.67 9.67
N SER A 506 0.56 -5.62 10.67
CA SER A 506 0.14 -5.42 12.06
C SER A 506 -0.40 -4.00 12.24
N TYR A 507 -1.60 -3.88 12.81
CA TYR A 507 -2.12 -2.59 13.23
C TYR A 507 -1.34 -2.03 14.43
N PRO A 508 -1.21 -0.70 14.56
CA PRO A 508 -0.65 -0.06 15.75
C PRO A 508 -1.37 -0.50 17.03
N GLN A 509 -0.68 -0.53 18.17
CA GLN A 509 -1.30 -0.94 19.43
C GLN A 509 -2.48 -0.05 19.85
N SER A 510 -2.45 1.23 19.51
CA SER A 510 -3.55 2.18 19.75
C SER A 510 -4.88 1.71 19.14
N PHE A 511 -4.85 0.89 18.09
CA PHE A 511 -6.04 0.35 17.41
C PHE A 511 -6.76 -0.73 18.24
N ILE A 512 -6.04 -1.32 19.22
CA ILE A 512 -6.56 -2.38 20.10
C ILE A 512 -7.46 -1.77 21.20
N GLN A 513 -7.36 -0.46 21.47
CA GLN A 513 -8.10 0.21 22.55
C GLN A 513 -9.62 0.31 22.28
N ASN A 514 -10.08 0.04 21.07
CA ASN A 514 -11.50 0.19 20.68
C ASN A 514 -12.33 -1.10 20.82
N VAL A 515 -11.82 -2.15 21.48
CA VAL A 515 -12.61 -3.37 21.71
C VAL A 515 -13.65 -3.10 22.80
N PRO A 516 -14.96 -3.15 22.50
CA PRO A 516 -15.98 -2.92 23.50
C PRO A 516 -15.93 -4.02 24.57
N VAL A 517 -15.83 -3.65 25.84
CA VAL A 517 -15.89 -4.60 26.96
C VAL A 517 -17.36 -4.87 27.27
N LEU A 518 -17.76 -6.14 27.36
CA LEU A 518 -19.06 -6.54 27.92
C LEU A 518 -19.16 -5.96 29.34
N ALA A 519 -20.13 -5.07 29.56
CA ALA A 519 -20.58 -4.79 30.91
C ALA A 519 -21.12 -6.12 31.48
N ILE A 520 -20.45 -6.65 32.49
CA ILE A 520 -20.84 -7.88 33.20
C ILE A 520 -22.04 -7.57 34.11
#